data_AF-A0A1B8FW42-F1
#
_entry.id   AF-A0A1B8FW42-F1
#
_cell.length_a   1.000
_cell.length_b   1.000
_cell.length_c   1.000
_cell.angle_alpha   90.00
_cell.angle_beta   90.00
_cell.angle_gamma   90.00
#
_symmetry.space_group_name_H-M   'P 1'
#
loop_
_entity.id
_entity.type
_entity.pdbx_description
1 polymer ?
#
loop_
_entity_poly.entity_id
_entity_poly.type
_entity_poly.pdbx_seq_one_letter_code
_entity_poly.pdbx_strand_id
1 'polypeptide(L)'
;MRLSLYSISVGLYLFHSVLGGSVKFEPAKGSPGDTVTCTSKEIDDEILAGFLEAETIDDCTRVGNNFVFDDDFIFRCGGDVEIDILNACEEPIGGEATCKSASAGAGVEL
;
A
#
# COMPACT_ATOMS: atom_id res chain seq x y z
N MET A 1 33.79 -44.08 19.80
CA MET A 1 32.47 -43.42 19.80
C MET A 1 32.56 -42.15 20.63
N ARG A 2 32.52 -40.98 20.00
CA ARG A 2 32.35 -39.68 20.67
C ARG A 2 31.31 -38.92 19.86
N LEU A 3 30.09 -38.85 20.38
CA LEU A 3 29.00 -38.01 19.88
C LEU A 3 29.39 -36.55 20.13
N SER A 4 29.62 -35.79 19.06
CA SER A 4 29.69 -34.33 19.15
C SER A 4 28.38 -33.78 18.62
N LEU A 5 27.54 -33.33 19.56
CA LEU A 5 26.32 -32.57 19.33
C LEU A 5 26.71 -31.12 19.00
N TYR A 6 26.72 -30.77 17.73
CA TYR A 6 26.55 -29.38 17.28
C TYR A 6 25.23 -29.29 16.52
N SER A 7 24.14 -29.42 17.29
CA SER A 7 22.81 -28.99 16.88
C SER A 7 22.64 -27.57 17.45
N ILE A 8 22.87 -26.56 16.62
CA ILE A 8 22.52 -25.17 16.94
C ILE A 8 21.64 -24.66 15.81
N SER A 9 20.34 -24.88 16.01
CA SER A 9 19.26 -23.93 15.72
C SER A 9 19.09 -23.47 14.27
N VAL A 10 18.85 -24.40 13.34
CA VAL A 10 18.06 -24.10 12.13
C VAL A 10 16.60 -24.01 12.57
N GLY A 11 16.14 -22.84 12.98
CA GLY A 11 14.77 -22.73 13.52
C GLY A 11 14.34 -21.37 14.02
N LEU A 12 14.86 -20.28 13.45
CA LEU A 12 14.28 -18.94 13.63
C LEU A 12 13.40 -18.61 12.42
N TYR A 13 12.44 -19.49 12.13
CA TYR A 13 11.40 -19.32 11.09
C TYR A 13 10.01 -19.16 11.72
N LEU A 14 9.93 -18.66 12.95
CA LEU A 14 8.69 -18.55 13.73
C LEU A 14 8.39 -17.12 14.18
N PHE A 15 8.70 -16.12 13.35
CA PHE A 15 8.17 -14.75 13.49
C PHE A 15 7.91 -14.10 12.13
N HIS A 16 7.19 -14.77 11.23
CA HIS A 16 6.42 -14.07 10.19
C HIS A 16 4.96 -13.99 10.66
N SER A 17 4.80 -13.43 11.86
CA SER A 17 3.50 -13.05 12.38
C SER A 17 2.87 -12.08 11.39
N VAL A 18 1.96 -12.53 10.53
CA VAL A 18 0.77 -11.77 10.07
C VAL A 18 1.02 -10.27 9.89
N LEU A 19 2.09 -9.89 9.19
CA LEU A 19 2.36 -8.50 8.85
C LEU A 19 1.78 -8.35 7.47
N GLY A 20 0.46 -8.12 7.45
CA GLY A 20 -0.22 -7.81 6.21
C GLY A 20 0.41 -6.60 5.51
N GLY A 21 0.12 -6.48 4.22
CA GLY A 21 0.73 -5.54 3.30
C GLY A 21 0.11 -4.15 3.37
N SER A 22 0.88 -3.16 2.94
CA SER A 22 0.41 -1.79 2.77
C SER A 22 1.06 -1.21 1.52
N VAL A 23 0.22 -0.62 0.68
CA VAL A 23 0.60 0.02 -0.58
C VAL A 23 -0.01 1.40 -0.63
N LYS A 24 0.65 2.33 -1.30
CA LYS A 24 0.21 3.74 -1.40
C LYS A 24 0.09 4.16 -2.84
N PHE A 25 -0.86 5.04 -3.11
CA PHE A 25 -0.96 5.83 -4.32
C PHE A 25 -0.61 7.26 -3.94
N GLU A 26 0.56 7.71 -4.38
CA GLU A 26 1.12 9.02 -4.06
C GLU A 26 1.08 9.93 -5.29
N PRO A 27 0.93 11.25 -5.11
CA PRO A 27 1.07 12.18 -6.22
C PRO A 27 2.49 12.12 -6.77
N ALA A 28 2.66 12.45 -8.06
CA ALA A 28 3.97 12.60 -8.65
C ALA A 28 4.85 13.56 -7.83
N LYS A 29 6.16 13.34 -7.86
CA LYS A 29 7.08 14.05 -6.98
C LYS A 29 7.07 15.55 -7.26
N GLY A 30 6.59 16.33 -6.28
CA GLY A 30 6.48 17.79 -6.40
C GLY A 30 5.14 18.28 -6.94
N SER A 31 4.25 17.36 -7.33
CA SER A 31 2.87 17.65 -7.69
C SER A 31 2.00 17.74 -6.43
N PRO A 32 1.03 18.67 -6.38
CA PRO A 32 0.03 18.68 -5.34
C PRO A 32 -0.93 17.51 -5.54
N GLY A 33 -1.33 16.84 -4.47
CA GLY A 33 -2.33 15.78 -4.55
C GLY A 33 -2.47 15.05 -3.24
N ASP A 34 -3.61 14.41 -3.07
CA ASP A 34 -3.89 13.61 -1.88
C ASP A 34 -3.20 12.24 -2.00
N THR A 35 -3.19 11.46 -0.92
CA THR A 35 -2.60 10.11 -0.91
C THR A 35 -3.63 9.13 -0.43
N VAL A 36 -3.81 8.02 -1.16
CA VAL A 36 -4.61 6.89 -0.69
C VAL A 36 -3.70 5.72 -0.36
N THR A 37 -3.98 5.05 0.75
CA THR A 37 -3.23 3.89 1.23
C THR A 37 -4.18 2.71 1.30
N CYS A 38 -3.87 1.62 0.61
CA CYS A 38 -4.56 0.35 0.75
C CYS A 38 -3.76 -0.57 1.68
N THR A 39 -4.42 -1.21 2.62
CA THR A 39 -3.81 -2.16 3.56
C THR A 39 -4.57 -3.47 3.57
N SER A 40 -3.88 -4.59 3.66
CA SER A 40 -4.49 -5.90 3.91
C SER A 40 -3.86 -6.50 5.14
N LYS A 41 -4.62 -7.28 5.91
CA LYS A 41 -4.10 -8.06 7.05
C LYS A 41 -3.70 -9.48 6.64
N GLU A 42 -4.10 -9.91 5.46
CA GLU A 42 -4.01 -11.30 5.00
C GLU A 42 -2.95 -11.49 3.91
N ILE A 43 -2.65 -10.43 3.16
CA ILE A 43 -1.81 -10.45 1.97
C ILE A 43 -0.65 -9.48 2.16
N ASP A 44 0.58 -9.85 1.80
CA ASP A 44 1.75 -8.95 1.85
C ASP A 44 1.72 -7.86 0.75
N ASP A 45 2.61 -6.87 0.84
CA ASP A 45 2.62 -5.70 -0.02
C ASP A 45 2.96 -6.00 -1.49
N GLU A 46 3.74 -7.06 -1.78
CA GLU A 46 4.07 -7.44 -3.16
C GLU A 46 2.84 -8.03 -3.88
N ILE A 47 2.15 -8.95 -3.21
CA ILE A 47 0.92 -9.56 -3.75
C ILE A 47 -0.19 -8.51 -3.84
N LEU A 48 -0.34 -7.66 -2.82
CA LEU A 48 -1.31 -6.57 -2.81
C LEU A 48 -1.09 -5.59 -3.97
N ALA A 49 0.15 -5.17 -4.21
CA ALA A 49 0.50 -4.33 -5.34
C ALA A 49 0.25 -5.03 -6.69
N GLY A 50 0.55 -6.34 -6.79
CA GLY A 50 0.26 -7.11 -8.00
C GLY A 50 -1.23 -7.23 -8.30
N PHE A 51 -2.07 -7.32 -7.26
CA PHE A 51 -3.52 -7.34 -7.42
C PHE A 51 -4.03 -5.99 -7.94
N LEU A 52 -3.66 -4.88 -7.29
CA LEU A 52 -4.13 -3.54 -7.66
C LEU A 52 -3.63 -3.10 -9.05
N GLU A 53 -2.44 -3.53 -9.45
CA GLU A 53 -1.93 -3.30 -10.81
C GLU A 53 -2.80 -4.00 -11.88
N ALA A 54 -3.43 -5.14 -11.54
CA ALA A 54 -4.29 -5.88 -12.46
C ALA A 54 -5.71 -5.28 -12.58
N GLU A 55 -6.17 -4.51 -11.60
CA GLU A 55 -7.49 -3.85 -11.59
C GLU A 55 -7.55 -2.62 -12.53
N THR A 56 -6.47 -2.32 -13.25
CA THR A 56 -6.39 -1.26 -14.28
C THR A 56 -6.83 0.11 -13.75
N ILE A 57 -6.35 0.49 -12.57
CA ILE A 57 -6.56 1.83 -12.00
C ILE A 57 -5.89 2.86 -12.91
N ASP A 58 -6.69 3.74 -13.52
CA ASP A 58 -6.23 4.76 -14.45
C ASP A 58 -5.32 5.80 -13.78
N ASP A 59 -4.54 6.51 -14.61
CA ASP A 59 -3.70 7.65 -14.24
C ASP A 59 -2.64 7.38 -13.15
N CYS A 60 -2.19 6.14 -12.99
CA CYS A 60 -1.09 5.80 -12.08
C CYS A 60 -0.14 4.73 -12.64
N THR A 61 1.10 4.78 -12.16
CA THR A 61 2.17 3.84 -12.51
C THR A 61 2.72 3.16 -11.26
N ARG A 62 2.91 1.85 -11.30
CA ARG A 62 3.54 1.09 -10.21
C ARG A 62 5.04 1.44 -10.08
N VAL A 63 5.48 1.79 -8.87
CA VAL A 63 6.87 2.03 -8.49
C VAL A 63 7.20 1.22 -7.23
N GLY A 64 7.87 0.09 -7.41
CA GLY A 64 8.07 -0.89 -6.34
C GLY A 64 6.73 -1.55 -5.96
N ASN A 65 6.37 -1.50 -4.69
CA ASN A 65 5.06 -1.96 -4.20
C ASN A 65 4.05 -0.83 -4.02
N ASN A 66 4.39 0.40 -4.43
CA ASN A 66 3.49 1.55 -4.39
C ASN A 66 3.15 1.99 -5.82
N PHE A 67 2.27 2.98 -5.92
CA PHE A 67 1.79 3.60 -7.14
C PHE A 67 2.03 5.10 -7.07
N VAL A 68 2.38 5.67 -8.22
CA VAL A 68 2.56 7.11 -8.38
C VAL A 68 1.58 7.57 -9.45
N PHE A 69 0.73 8.54 -9.12
CA PHE A 69 -0.14 9.15 -10.11
C PHE A 69 0.66 9.87 -11.19
N ASP A 70 0.13 9.92 -12.41
CA ASP A 70 0.77 10.60 -13.53
C ASP A 70 0.97 12.10 -13.24
N ASP A 71 2.03 12.71 -13.79
CA ASP A 71 2.47 14.07 -13.43
C ASP A 71 1.39 15.16 -13.64
N ASP A 72 0.48 14.95 -14.60
CA ASP A 72 -0.60 15.86 -14.95
C ASP A 72 -1.91 15.59 -14.17
N PHE A 73 -1.96 14.51 -13.39
CA PHE A 73 -3.14 14.11 -12.61
C PHE A 73 -3.07 14.62 -11.16
N ILE A 74 -4.12 15.33 -10.73
CA ILE A 74 -4.25 15.81 -9.35
C ILE A 74 -5.27 14.93 -8.65
N PHE A 75 -4.80 13.89 -7.96
CA PHE A 75 -5.65 13.04 -7.13
C PHE A 75 -6.22 13.81 -5.94
N ARG A 76 -7.52 13.60 -5.67
CA ARG A 76 -8.25 14.19 -4.53
C ARG A 76 -9.12 13.14 -3.87
N CYS A 77 -9.13 13.13 -2.54
CA CYS A 77 -10.12 12.37 -1.78
C CYS A 77 -11.53 12.93 -2.07
N GLY A 78 -12.52 12.06 -2.15
CA GLY A 78 -13.91 12.30 -2.48
C GLY A 78 -14.23 12.24 -3.98
N GLY A 79 -13.27 11.83 -4.82
CA GLY A 79 -13.42 11.73 -6.27
C GLY A 79 -13.63 10.30 -6.77
N ASP A 80 -13.97 10.16 -8.05
CA ASP A 80 -14.28 8.87 -8.68
C ASP A 80 -13.08 7.89 -8.61
N VAL A 81 -11.85 8.38 -8.82
CA VAL A 81 -10.63 7.56 -8.73
C VAL A 81 -10.40 7.02 -7.30
N GLU A 82 -10.83 7.74 -6.25
CA GLU A 82 -10.76 7.19 -4.89
C GLU A 82 -11.71 6.00 -4.77
N ILE A 83 -12.92 6.09 -5.33
CA ILE A 83 -13.92 5.02 -5.30
C ILE A 83 -13.39 3.78 -6.04
N ASP A 84 -12.73 3.96 -7.18
CA ASP A 84 -12.14 2.84 -7.92
C ASP A 84 -11.03 2.15 -7.11
N ILE A 85 -10.16 2.93 -6.46
CA ILE A 85 -9.10 2.40 -5.59
C ILE A 85 -9.70 1.72 -4.34
N LEU A 86 -10.75 2.29 -3.75
CA LEU A 86 -11.47 1.71 -2.61
C LEU A 86 -12.09 0.37 -3.00
N ASN A 87 -12.83 0.33 -4.11
CA ASN A 87 -13.45 -0.90 -4.59
C ASN A 87 -12.41 -1.99 -4.82
N ALA A 88 -11.33 -1.67 -5.57
CA ALA A 88 -10.23 -2.62 -5.83
C ALA A 88 -9.52 -3.09 -4.54
N CYS A 89 -9.41 -2.21 -3.53
CA CYS A 89 -8.79 -2.53 -2.26
C CYS A 89 -9.69 -3.37 -1.34
N GLU A 90 -10.98 -3.07 -1.26
CA GLU A 90 -11.90 -3.67 -0.30
C GLU A 90 -12.49 -4.99 -0.84
N GLU A 91 -12.80 -5.05 -2.13
CA GLU A 91 -13.35 -6.24 -2.80
C GLU A 91 -12.50 -6.55 -4.05
N PRO A 92 -11.89 -7.74 -4.19
CA PRO A 92 -12.17 -9.03 -3.55
C PRO A 92 -11.19 -9.41 -2.42
N ILE A 93 -10.21 -8.56 -2.10
CA ILE A 93 -9.08 -8.90 -1.24
C ILE A 93 -9.27 -8.55 0.24
N GLY A 94 -10.42 -7.98 0.63
CA GLY A 94 -10.76 -7.67 2.01
C GLY A 94 -9.83 -6.66 2.66
N GLY A 95 -9.23 -5.77 1.86
CA GLY A 95 -8.37 -4.69 2.34
C GLY A 95 -9.17 -3.57 2.99
N GLU A 96 -8.43 -2.62 3.55
CA GLU A 96 -8.94 -1.35 4.09
C GLU A 96 -8.16 -0.23 3.41
N ALA A 97 -8.87 0.66 2.73
CA ALA A 97 -8.28 1.83 2.09
C ALA A 97 -8.57 3.11 2.90
N THR A 98 -7.57 3.98 2.97
CA THR A 98 -7.65 5.27 3.67
C THR A 98 -7.13 6.37 2.78
N CYS A 99 -7.92 7.44 2.61
CA CYS A 99 -7.49 8.61 1.86
C CYS A 99 -7.12 9.75 2.79
N LYS A 100 -5.96 10.35 2.55
CA LYS A 100 -5.42 11.47 3.31
C LYS A 100 -5.25 12.67 2.40
N SER A 101 -6.00 13.72 2.69
CA SER A 101 -5.82 14.99 2.00
C SER A 101 -4.47 15.63 2.32
N ALA A 102 -3.83 16.20 1.31
CA ALA A 102 -2.59 16.97 1.49
C ALA A 102 -2.78 18.20 2.40
N SER A 103 -4.02 18.68 2.53
CA SER A 103 -4.41 19.77 3.44
C SER A 103 -4.69 19.30 4.87
N ALA A 104 -3.66 18.84 5.57
CA ALA A 104 -3.69 18.71 7.04
C ALA A 104 -2.38 19.24 7.67
N GLY A 105 -1.81 20.27 7.05
CA GLY A 105 -0.54 20.89 7.42
C GLY A 105 -0.54 22.40 7.21
N ALA A 106 -1.63 23.08 7.56
CA ALA A 106 -1.62 24.51 7.79
C ALA A 106 -2.53 24.78 8.99
N GLY A 107 -1.95 24.68 10.19
CA GLY A 107 -2.55 25.27 11.37
C GLY A 107 -2.71 26.76 11.11
N VAL A 108 -3.92 27.18 10.78
CA VAL A 108 -4.32 28.57 10.93
C VAL A 108 -4.77 28.69 12.39
N GLU A 109 -3.81 28.96 13.28
CA GLU A 109 -4.14 29.65 14.52
C GLU A 109 -4.49 31.09 14.12
N LEU A 110 -5.79 31.42 14.19
CA LEU A 110 -6.29 32.79 14.20
C LEU A 110 -6.21 33.34 15.63
#